data_AF-A0A934E9M3-F1
#
_entry.id   AF-A0A934E9M3-F1
#
_cell.length_a   1.000
_cell.length_b   1.000
_cell.length_c   1.000
_cell.angle_alpha   90.00
_cell.angle_beta   90.00
_cell.angle_gamma   90.00
#
_symmetry.space_group_name_H-M   'P 1'
#
loop_
_entity.id
_entity.type
_entity.pdbx_description
1 polymer ?
#
loop_
_entity_poly.entity_id
_entity_poly.type
_entity_poly.pdbx_seq_one_letter_code
_entity_poly.pdbx_strand_id
1 'polypeptide(L)'
;MTLPPAEVRRLKLQRLLGQAAVPFIHVFLTLASRHFGYRFKELDSFRRKVWESLDGHDGPVIWAANHLTLWDSFLLFWAVFPLPRTLSARRLPWNTPEHTNYYRNGGWLKCRVIRVFMYLCRCIPFLRGGEDEASVSWRETAFEKCVWVLSEGGSVCVFPEATRSRSGWFDVKQPKDFLGRLALRVPRAKVLCLYLRGEGQVGTTAYPARGETFRMDAELWDPPRGPETTARSIAEGLFSRVGTLQDRWFAASSHLKNCSGNDVVDLSLPLLRDNFSEDLSEVDPEWAERLLTGKELSYLASRPPEARFATFWRFHAAKEAASKALAQAGVRVLPGGFSTMEADLFQGRVRHLPTLLECRVRFTDEDPEALHCVAVLRGGDIGHDDEPGDVLWRVGRVPAGSSGSEAARDLGRALIAESSDEISASSLSFTEIDEIPRVVLRGAPQDWGASLSHSGRFAAFSFMVS
;
A
#
# COMPACT_ATOMS: atom_id res chain seq x y z
N MET A 1 -10.96 -27.19 -14.58
CA MET A 1 -12.24 -27.93 -14.72
C MET A 1 -13.20 -27.13 -15.59
N THR A 2 -14.08 -27.78 -16.35
CA THR A 2 -15.16 -27.07 -17.05
C THR A 2 -16.27 -26.70 -16.06
N LEU A 3 -16.73 -25.45 -16.06
CA LEU A 3 -17.84 -25.01 -15.20
C LEU A 3 -19.10 -25.85 -15.43
N PRO A 4 -19.87 -26.18 -14.38
CA PRO A 4 -21.16 -26.84 -14.53
C PRO A 4 -22.12 -26.02 -15.43
N PRO A 5 -22.98 -26.66 -16.25
CA PRO A 5 -23.91 -25.96 -17.13
C PRO A 5 -24.84 -24.98 -16.39
N ALA A 6 -25.20 -25.28 -15.13
CA ALA A 6 -26.00 -24.39 -14.29
C ALA A 6 -25.27 -23.07 -13.99
N GLU A 7 -23.97 -23.10 -13.70
CA GLU A 7 -23.15 -21.91 -13.48
C GLU A 7 -23.01 -21.08 -14.75
N VAL A 8 -22.80 -21.75 -15.90
CA VAL A 8 -22.76 -21.08 -17.21
C VAL A 8 -24.07 -20.35 -17.50
N ARG A 9 -25.23 -20.98 -17.24
CA ARG A 9 -26.54 -20.32 -17.38
C ARG A 9 -26.67 -19.11 -16.46
N ARG A 10 -26.23 -19.21 -15.20
CA ARG A 10 -26.23 -18.09 -14.25
C ARG A 10 -25.38 -16.92 -14.73
N LEU A 11 -24.18 -17.19 -15.28
CA LEU A 11 -23.32 -16.15 -15.85
C LEU A 11 -23.93 -15.49 -17.09
N LYS A 12 -24.54 -16.27 -17.99
CA LYS A 12 -25.24 -15.72 -19.16
C LYS A 12 -26.41 -14.81 -18.75
N LEU A 13 -27.21 -15.25 -17.77
CA LEU A 13 -28.30 -14.44 -17.22
C LEU A 13 -27.77 -13.16 -16.56
N GLN A 14 -26.71 -13.28 -15.75
CA GLN A 14 -26.08 -12.14 -15.11
C GLN A 14 -25.50 -11.15 -16.12
N ARG A 15 -24.91 -11.64 -17.22
CA ARG A 15 -24.42 -10.81 -18.33
C ARG A 15 -25.56 -9.99 -18.92
N LEU A 16 -26.68 -10.64 -19.22
CA LEU A 16 -27.87 -10.02 -19.83
C LEU A 16 -28.48 -8.97 -18.90
N LEU A 17 -28.79 -9.34 -17.65
CA LEU A 17 -29.39 -8.43 -16.67
C LEU A 17 -28.44 -7.28 -16.31
N GLY A 18 -27.16 -7.57 -16.18
CA GLY A 18 -26.14 -6.55 -15.98
C GLY A 18 -26.07 -5.58 -17.16
N GLN A 19 -26.13 -6.07 -18.41
CA GLN A 19 -26.11 -5.20 -19.60
C GLN A 19 -27.30 -4.23 -19.59
N ALA A 20 -28.49 -4.72 -19.24
CA ALA A 20 -29.68 -3.89 -19.15
C ALA A 20 -29.57 -2.85 -18.01
N ALA A 21 -28.89 -3.18 -16.92
CA ALA A 21 -28.69 -2.27 -15.79
C ALA A 21 -27.60 -1.20 -16.03
N VAL A 22 -26.69 -1.40 -16.98
CA VAL A 22 -25.53 -0.52 -17.23
C VAL A 22 -25.89 0.95 -17.38
N PRO A 23 -26.89 1.37 -18.19
CA PRO A 23 -27.22 2.80 -18.33
C PRO A 23 -27.63 3.43 -17.00
N PHE A 24 -28.42 2.72 -16.19
CA PHE A 24 -28.85 3.18 -14.87
C PHE A 24 -27.66 3.29 -13.90
N ILE A 25 -26.77 2.30 -13.90
CA ILE A 25 -25.53 2.33 -13.10
C ILE A 25 -24.66 3.52 -13.53
N HIS A 26 -24.51 3.76 -14.83
CA HIS A 26 -23.71 4.87 -15.34
C HIS A 26 -24.28 6.24 -14.94
N VAL A 27 -25.60 6.42 -15.04
CA VAL A 27 -26.28 7.63 -14.56
C VAL A 27 -26.08 7.80 -13.05
N PHE A 28 -26.31 6.74 -12.27
CA PHE A 28 -26.08 6.75 -10.83
C PHE A 28 -24.66 7.16 -10.46
N LEU A 29 -23.64 6.55 -11.09
CA LEU A 29 -22.23 6.86 -10.82
C LEU A 29 -21.86 8.27 -11.25
N THR A 30 -22.45 8.77 -12.34
CA THR A 30 -22.23 10.16 -12.76
C THR A 30 -22.82 11.15 -11.76
N LEU A 31 -24.03 10.91 -11.27
CA LEU A 31 -24.67 11.74 -10.25
C LEU A 31 -23.91 11.66 -8.91
N ALA A 32 -23.53 10.46 -8.48
CA ALA A 32 -22.74 10.26 -7.27
C ALA A 32 -21.40 11.00 -7.36
N SER A 33 -20.68 10.83 -8.47
CA SER A 33 -19.39 11.50 -8.67
C SER A 33 -19.52 13.02 -8.68
N ARG A 34 -20.59 13.57 -9.28
CA ARG A 34 -20.90 15.00 -9.19
C ARG A 34 -21.25 15.46 -7.79
N HIS A 35 -22.06 14.69 -7.04
CA HIS A 35 -22.42 15.01 -5.66
C HIS A 35 -21.20 15.07 -4.73
N PHE A 36 -20.27 14.13 -4.91
CA PHE A 36 -19.00 14.12 -4.19
C PHE A 36 -17.96 15.08 -4.77
N GLY A 37 -18.20 15.70 -5.92
CA GLY A 37 -17.28 16.63 -6.56
C GLY A 37 -16.03 15.99 -7.14
N TYR A 38 -16.05 14.70 -7.45
CA TYR A 38 -14.91 13.98 -8.01
C TYR A 38 -14.59 14.44 -9.43
N ARG A 39 -13.30 14.62 -9.72
CA ARG A 39 -12.79 15.06 -11.02
C ARG A 39 -11.65 14.17 -11.48
N PHE A 40 -11.38 14.14 -12.79
CA PHE A 40 -10.23 13.45 -13.37
C PHE A 40 -9.39 14.43 -14.18
N LYS A 41 -8.08 14.42 -13.98
CA LYS A 41 -7.15 15.15 -14.86
C LYS A 41 -7.07 14.45 -16.22
N GLU A 42 -7.19 15.25 -17.28
CA GLU A 42 -6.97 14.83 -18.67
C GLU A 42 -7.83 13.62 -19.10
N LEU A 43 -9.05 13.52 -18.56
CA LEU A 43 -9.93 12.35 -18.72
C LEU A 43 -10.15 11.94 -20.18
N ASP A 44 -10.34 12.91 -21.08
CA ASP A 44 -10.60 12.64 -22.49
C ASP A 44 -9.37 12.09 -23.22
N SER A 45 -8.18 12.58 -22.88
CA SER A 45 -6.92 12.05 -23.40
C SER A 45 -6.71 10.62 -22.91
N PHE A 46 -6.90 10.39 -21.61
CA PHE A 46 -6.82 9.07 -21.00
C PHE A 46 -7.80 8.07 -21.64
N ARG A 47 -9.07 8.45 -21.80
CA ARG A 47 -10.09 7.62 -22.46
C ARG A 47 -9.67 7.26 -23.88
N ARG A 48 -9.19 8.24 -24.65
CA ARG A 48 -8.75 8.02 -26.03
C ARG A 48 -7.62 6.98 -26.09
N LYS A 49 -6.57 7.17 -25.30
CA LYS A 49 -5.44 6.24 -25.18
C LYS A 49 -5.90 4.80 -24.84
N VAL A 50 -6.77 4.67 -23.85
CA VAL A 50 -7.31 3.36 -23.45
C VAL A 50 -8.12 2.73 -24.57
N TRP A 51 -9.03 3.48 -25.19
CA TRP A 51 -9.90 2.93 -26.24
C TRP A 51 -9.16 2.66 -27.55
N GLU A 52 -8.16 3.44 -27.92
CA GLU A 52 -7.28 3.13 -29.06
C GLU A 52 -6.56 1.79 -28.83
N SER A 53 -6.04 1.56 -27.62
CA SER A 53 -5.39 0.31 -27.26
C SER A 53 -6.37 -0.87 -27.27
N LEU A 54 -7.57 -0.69 -26.72
CA LEU A 54 -8.60 -1.74 -26.65
C LEU A 54 -9.20 -2.07 -28.01
N ASP A 55 -9.46 -1.06 -28.84
CA ASP A 55 -10.01 -1.24 -30.19
C ASP A 55 -9.00 -1.90 -31.13
N GLY A 56 -7.69 -1.73 -30.89
CA GLY A 56 -6.62 -2.45 -31.57
C GLY A 56 -6.45 -3.93 -31.17
N HIS A 57 -7.26 -4.45 -30.24
CA HIS A 57 -7.16 -5.85 -29.76
C HIS A 57 -8.50 -6.55 -29.68
N ASP A 58 -8.82 -7.42 -30.63
CA ASP A 58 -10.08 -8.19 -30.67
C ASP A 58 -10.16 -9.36 -29.69
N GLY A 59 -9.20 -9.53 -28.77
CA GLY A 59 -9.20 -10.59 -27.76
C GLY A 59 -9.85 -10.17 -26.44
N PRO A 60 -9.93 -11.10 -25.46
CA PRO A 60 -10.32 -10.78 -24.09
C PRO A 60 -9.32 -9.87 -23.40
N VAL A 61 -9.75 -9.23 -22.31
CA VAL A 61 -8.91 -8.28 -21.54
C VAL A 61 -9.01 -8.54 -20.05
N ILE A 62 -7.86 -8.67 -19.40
CA ILE A 62 -7.73 -8.69 -17.95
C ILE A 62 -7.39 -7.28 -17.51
N TRP A 63 -8.25 -6.64 -16.72
CA TRP A 63 -8.01 -5.32 -16.15
C TRP A 63 -7.31 -5.51 -14.81
N ALA A 64 -6.14 -4.91 -14.66
CA ALA A 64 -5.31 -5.00 -13.46
C ALA A 64 -5.01 -3.60 -12.94
N ALA A 65 -5.59 -3.23 -11.81
CA ALA A 65 -5.45 -1.89 -11.22
C ALA A 65 -4.93 -1.95 -9.78
N ASN A 66 -4.22 -0.92 -9.32
CA ASN A 66 -3.94 -0.75 -7.88
C ASN A 66 -5.25 -0.58 -7.09
N HIS A 67 -5.21 -0.80 -5.77
CA HIS A 67 -6.40 -0.74 -4.92
C HIS A 67 -6.19 0.09 -3.66
N LEU A 68 -6.86 1.23 -3.56
CA LEU A 68 -6.76 2.16 -2.44
C LEU A 68 -8.11 2.40 -1.75
N THR A 69 -9.24 2.31 -2.45
CA THR A 69 -10.58 2.60 -1.90
C THR A 69 -11.59 1.50 -2.18
N LEU A 70 -12.71 1.48 -1.47
CA LEU A 70 -13.83 0.59 -1.83
C LEU A 70 -14.52 1.01 -3.15
N TRP A 71 -14.23 2.23 -3.63
CA TRP A 71 -14.85 2.84 -4.79
C TRP A 71 -14.05 2.68 -6.08
N ASP A 72 -12.86 2.08 -6.04
CA ASP A 72 -11.96 2.06 -7.19
C ASP A 72 -12.61 1.45 -8.43
N SER A 73 -13.31 0.32 -8.33
CA SER A 73 -14.04 -0.27 -9.47
C SER A 73 -15.08 0.68 -10.08
N PHE A 74 -15.76 1.49 -9.26
CA PHE A 74 -16.74 2.46 -9.74
C PHE A 74 -16.06 3.67 -10.39
N LEU A 75 -14.97 4.14 -9.80
CA LEU A 75 -14.16 5.23 -10.34
C LEU A 75 -13.55 4.83 -11.69
N LEU A 76 -12.97 3.64 -11.79
CA LEU A 76 -12.45 3.06 -13.04
C LEU A 76 -13.56 2.94 -14.09
N PHE A 77 -14.73 2.42 -13.72
CA PHE A 77 -15.86 2.32 -14.63
C PHE A 77 -16.28 3.70 -15.17
N TRP A 78 -16.47 4.67 -14.29
CA TRP A 78 -16.92 6.02 -14.67
C TRP A 78 -15.85 6.76 -15.50
N ALA A 79 -14.59 6.61 -15.12
CA ALA A 79 -13.48 7.24 -15.81
C ALA A 79 -13.29 6.64 -17.21
N VAL A 80 -13.31 5.32 -17.37
CA VAL A 80 -12.93 4.70 -18.63
C VAL A 80 -14.08 4.59 -19.62
N PHE A 81 -15.31 4.38 -19.15
CA PHE A 81 -16.44 4.05 -20.03
C PHE A 81 -17.41 5.23 -20.18
N PRO A 82 -17.27 6.10 -21.21
CA PRO A 82 -18.35 7.01 -21.57
C PRO A 82 -19.58 6.20 -22.00
N LEU A 83 -20.78 6.77 -21.87
CA LEU A 83 -22.06 6.06 -22.07
C LEU A 83 -22.14 5.20 -23.35
N PRO A 84 -21.69 5.65 -24.55
CA PRO A 84 -21.72 4.80 -25.75
C PRO A 84 -20.86 3.53 -25.62
N ARG A 85 -19.72 3.64 -24.91
CA ARG A 85 -18.78 2.52 -24.72
C ARG A 85 -19.24 1.54 -23.62
N THR A 86 -20.11 1.96 -22.70
CA THR A 86 -20.68 1.04 -21.68
C THR A 86 -21.60 -0.02 -22.30
N LEU A 87 -22.14 0.25 -23.50
CA LEU A 87 -22.96 -0.70 -24.26
C LEU A 87 -22.14 -1.86 -24.85
N SER A 88 -20.80 -1.75 -24.87
CA SER A 88 -19.92 -2.84 -25.28
C SER A 88 -19.86 -3.92 -24.21
N ALA A 89 -20.81 -4.86 -24.29
CA ALA A 89 -20.96 -5.94 -23.31
C ALA A 89 -19.68 -6.76 -23.09
N ARG A 90 -18.84 -6.84 -24.13
CA ARG A 90 -17.58 -7.60 -24.16
C ARG A 90 -16.44 -6.90 -23.41
N ARG A 91 -16.33 -5.57 -23.54
CA ARG A 91 -15.25 -4.77 -22.94
C ARG A 91 -15.52 -4.40 -21.50
N LEU A 92 -16.80 -4.37 -21.11
CA LEU A 92 -17.17 -4.07 -19.75
C LEU A 92 -16.75 -5.19 -18.78
N PRO A 93 -15.81 -4.93 -17.84
CA PRO A 93 -15.23 -5.99 -17.05
C PRO A 93 -16.16 -6.49 -15.95
N TRP A 94 -16.05 -7.79 -15.65
CA TRP A 94 -16.62 -8.41 -14.47
C TRP A 94 -15.72 -8.14 -13.27
N ASN A 95 -16.26 -7.57 -12.19
CA ASN A 95 -15.48 -7.24 -10.99
C ASN A 95 -15.32 -8.45 -10.08
N THR A 96 -14.22 -8.53 -9.32
CA THR A 96 -13.96 -9.64 -8.39
C THR A 96 -13.90 -9.18 -6.92
N PRO A 97 -15.01 -8.74 -6.30
CA PRO A 97 -15.01 -8.25 -4.94
C PRO A 97 -14.80 -9.38 -3.91
N GLU A 98 -14.38 -9.00 -2.70
CA GLU A 98 -14.34 -9.90 -1.55
C GLU A 98 -15.75 -10.22 -1.04
N HIS A 99 -16.07 -11.50 -0.91
CA HIS A 99 -17.35 -12.03 -0.49
C HIS A 99 -17.73 -11.53 0.91
N THR A 100 -16.82 -11.57 1.88
CA THR A 100 -17.16 -11.19 3.26
C THR A 100 -17.56 -9.72 3.41
N ASN A 101 -16.94 -8.81 2.66
CA ASN A 101 -17.18 -7.36 2.74
C ASN A 101 -18.64 -6.95 2.45
N TYR A 102 -19.34 -7.72 1.62
CA TYR A 102 -20.68 -7.37 1.12
C TYR A 102 -21.78 -8.35 1.54
N TYR A 103 -21.41 -9.56 1.98
CA TYR A 103 -22.36 -10.64 2.26
C TYR A 103 -22.58 -10.91 3.75
N ARG A 104 -21.73 -10.36 4.64
CA ARG A 104 -21.84 -10.58 6.10
C ARG A 104 -22.12 -9.31 6.92
N ASN A 105 -22.07 -8.12 6.31
CA ASN A 105 -22.14 -6.85 7.04
C ASN A 105 -23.52 -6.16 6.86
N GLY A 106 -24.42 -6.38 7.82
CA GLY A 106 -25.69 -5.64 7.96
C GLY A 106 -26.94 -6.52 8.17
N GLY A 107 -28.09 -5.87 8.39
CA GLY A 107 -29.38 -6.55 8.47
C GLY A 107 -29.79 -7.24 7.16
N TRP A 108 -30.71 -8.20 7.24
CA TRP A 108 -31.10 -9.08 6.13
C TRP A 108 -31.47 -8.34 4.83
N LEU A 109 -32.18 -7.21 4.95
CA LEU A 109 -32.64 -6.40 3.83
C LEU A 109 -31.47 -5.70 3.12
N LYS A 110 -30.54 -5.12 3.88
CA LYS A 110 -29.32 -4.48 3.35
C LYS A 110 -28.47 -5.49 2.57
N CYS A 111 -28.27 -6.69 3.14
CA CYS A 111 -27.54 -7.76 2.47
C CYS A 111 -28.24 -8.23 1.18
N ARG A 112 -29.58 -8.27 1.13
CA ARG A 112 -30.30 -8.58 -0.12
C ARG A 112 -30.10 -7.50 -1.18
N VAL A 113 -30.24 -6.22 -0.83
CA VAL A 113 -30.06 -5.10 -1.76
C VAL A 113 -28.65 -5.08 -2.34
N ILE A 114 -27.63 -5.22 -1.49
CA ILE A 114 -26.22 -5.26 -1.92
C ILE A 114 -25.98 -6.46 -2.86
N ARG A 115 -26.52 -7.64 -2.56
CA ARG A 115 -26.37 -8.82 -3.43
C ARG A 115 -26.98 -8.62 -4.81
N VAL A 116 -28.18 -8.05 -4.88
CA VAL A 116 -28.83 -7.73 -6.16
C VAL A 116 -27.99 -6.72 -6.93
N PHE A 117 -27.54 -5.65 -6.27
CA PHE A 117 -26.71 -4.63 -6.88
C PHE A 117 -25.38 -5.20 -7.42
N MET A 118 -24.69 -6.04 -6.65
CA MET A 118 -23.46 -6.72 -7.08
C MET A 118 -23.70 -7.68 -8.25
N TYR A 119 -24.84 -8.39 -8.24
CA TYR A 119 -25.22 -9.24 -9.36
C TYR A 119 -25.39 -8.43 -10.65
N LEU A 120 -26.12 -7.30 -10.59
CA LEU A 120 -26.30 -6.38 -11.71
C LEU A 120 -24.99 -5.71 -12.16
N CYS A 121 -24.07 -5.45 -11.23
CA CYS A 121 -22.72 -4.94 -11.53
C CYS A 121 -21.76 -6.02 -12.06
N ARG A 122 -22.24 -7.22 -12.39
CA ARG A 122 -21.45 -8.35 -12.92
C ARG A 122 -20.27 -8.75 -12.03
N CYS A 123 -20.52 -8.85 -10.73
CA CYS A 123 -19.50 -9.28 -9.78
C CYS A 123 -19.38 -10.80 -9.71
N ILE A 124 -18.13 -11.30 -9.62
CA ILE A 124 -17.75 -12.68 -9.27
C ILE A 124 -17.09 -12.63 -7.89
N PRO A 125 -17.81 -12.94 -6.80
CA PRO A 125 -17.27 -12.79 -5.46
C PRO A 125 -16.18 -13.83 -5.16
N PHE A 126 -15.04 -13.37 -4.67
CA PHE A 126 -13.94 -14.21 -4.17
C PHE A 126 -14.00 -14.31 -2.64
N LEU A 127 -13.56 -15.43 -2.09
CA LEU A 127 -13.40 -15.59 -0.65
C LEU A 127 -11.92 -15.48 -0.28
N ARG A 128 -11.56 -14.45 0.49
CA ARG A 128 -10.22 -14.31 1.09
C ARG A 128 -10.11 -15.16 2.35
N GLY A 129 -9.13 -16.06 2.36
CA GLY A 129 -8.84 -16.93 3.51
C GLY A 129 -9.73 -18.17 3.61
N GLY A 130 -9.46 -18.99 4.63
CA GLY A 130 -10.05 -20.32 4.80
C GLY A 130 -9.31 -21.36 3.98
N GLU A 131 -8.79 -22.39 4.66
CA GLU A 131 -8.06 -23.51 4.04
C GLU A 131 -8.92 -24.78 3.94
N ASP A 132 -10.13 -24.73 4.49
CA ASP A 132 -11.10 -25.82 4.36
C ASP A 132 -11.52 -26.02 2.89
N GLU A 133 -11.94 -27.25 2.59
CA GLU A 133 -12.30 -27.69 1.25
C GLU A 133 -13.36 -26.79 0.59
N ALA A 134 -14.34 -26.31 1.37
CA ALA A 134 -15.39 -25.44 0.85
C ALA A 134 -14.84 -24.06 0.44
N SER A 135 -13.95 -23.48 1.25
CA SER A 135 -13.25 -22.23 0.94
C SER A 135 -12.36 -22.36 -0.31
N VAL A 136 -11.63 -23.48 -0.44
CA VAL A 136 -10.83 -23.78 -1.63
C VAL A 136 -11.71 -23.92 -2.88
N SER A 137 -12.74 -24.76 -2.82
CA SER A 137 -13.69 -25.00 -3.90
C SER A 137 -14.39 -23.72 -4.36
N TRP A 138 -14.72 -22.81 -3.44
CA TRP A 138 -15.27 -21.49 -3.77
C TRP A 138 -14.31 -20.68 -4.62
N ARG A 139 -13.03 -20.57 -4.22
CA ARG A 139 -12.01 -19.81 -4.96
C ARG A 139 -11.75 -20.40 -6.33
N GLU A 140 -11.69 -21.73 -6.43
CA GLU A 140 -11.54 -22.43 -7.72
C GLU A 140 -12.72 -22.18 -8.64
N THR A 141 -13.95 -22.26 -8.11
CA THR A 141 -15.15 -21.94 -8.87
C THR A 141 -15.13 -20.48 -9.37
N ALA A 142 -14.75 -19.53 -8.51
CA ALA A 142 -14.63 -18.12 -8.90
C ALA A 142 -13.54 -17.90 -9.97
N PHE A 143 -12.41 -18.60 -9.87
CA PHE A 143 -11.37 -18.61 -10.88
C PHE A 143 -11.87 -19.16 -12.23
N GLU A 144 -12.54 -20.31 -12.24
CA GLU A 144 -13.08 -20.91 -13.47
C GLU A 144 -14.17 -20.03 -14.11
N LYS A 145 -14.96 -19.29 -13.31
CA LYS A 145 -15.88 -18.24 -13.82
C LYS A 145 -15.13 -17.15 -14.57
N CYS A 146 -14.01 -16.67 -14.04
CA CYS A 146 -13.18 -15.67 -14.71
C CYS A 146 -12.60 -16.22 -16.02
N VAL A 147 -12.08 -17.45 -16.00
CA VAL A 147 -11.58 -18.15 -17.21
C VAL A 147 -12.69 -18.26 -18.26
N TRP A 148 -13.90 -18.68 -17.88
CA TRP A 148 -15.02 -18.76 -18.80
C TRP A 148 -15.38 -17.41 -19.42
N VAL A 149 -15.47 -16.34 -18.60
CA VAL A 149 -15.77 -14.98 -19.10
C VAL A 149 -14.75 -14.54 -20.13
N LEU A 150 -13.45 -14.75 -19.86
CA LEU A 150 -12.36 -14.41 -20.75
C LEU A 150 -12.35 -15.29 -22.02
N SER A 151 -12.61 -16.59 -21.91
CA SER A 151 -12.69 -17.51 -23.05
C SER A 151 -13.82 -17.14 -24.03
N GLU A 152 -14.91 -16.56 -23.52
CA GLU A 152 -16.01 -16.00 -24.33
C GLU A 152 -15.66 -14.62 -24.94
N GLY A 153 -14.40 -14.19 -24.84
CA GLY A 153 -13.91 -12.90 -25.32
C GLY A 153 -14.19 -11.72 -24.37
N GLY A 154 -14.80 -11.96 -23.21
CA GLY A 154 -15.15 -10.92 -22.25
C GLY A 154 -13.94 -10.29 -21.54
N SER A 155 -14.23 -9.51 -20.50
CA SER A 155 -13.21 -8.86 -19.68
C SER A 155 -13.46 -9.11 -18.18
N VAL A 156 -12.40 -9.18 -17.38
CA VAL A 156 -12.47 -9.27 -15.91
C VAL A 156 -11.60 -8.19 -15.29
N CYS A 157 -12.01 -7.64 -14.15
CA CYS A 157 -11.25 -6.64 -13.40
C CYS A 157 -10.84 -7.20 -12.04
N VAL A 158 -9.54 -7.20 -11.81
CA VAL A 158 -8.90 -7.81 -10.65
C VAL A 158 -7.88 -6.82 -10.09
N PHE A 159 -7.89 -6.67 -8.77
CA PHE A 159 -6.87 -5.90 -8.06
C PHE A 159 -5.71 -6.84 -7.69
N PRO A 160 -4.49 -6.67 -8.24
CA PRO A 160 -3.40 -7.65 -8.15
C PRO A 160 -2.97 -7.97 -6.71
N GLU A 161 -2.95 -6.94 -5.85
CA GLU A 161 -2.55 -7.05 -4.44
C GLU A 161 -3.55 -7.85 -3.59
N ALA A 162 -4.72 -8.20 -4.15
CA ALA A 162 -5.85 -8.86 -3.51
C ALA A 162 -6.36 -8.15 -2.24
N THR A 163 -5.81 -7.01 -1.86
CA THR A 163 -6.16 -6.19 -0.71
C THR A 163 -5.93 -4.72 -1.09
N ARG A 164 -6.37 -3.80 -0.24
CA ARG A 164 -6.02 -2.38 -0.44
C ARG A 164 -4.61 -2.14 0.10
N SER A 165 -3.79 -1.39 -0.63
CA SER A 165 -2.42 -1.08 -0.22
C SER A 165 -2.43 -0.30 1.09
N ARG A 166 -2.01 -0.93 2.20
CA ARG A 166 -2.04 -0.32 3.53
C ARG A 166 -1.04 0.82 3.70
N SER A 167 0.04 0.79 2.95
CA SER A 167 1.00 1.90 2.79
C SER A 167 0.50 3.02 1.86
N GLY A 168 -0.58 2.78 1.11
CA GLY A 168 -0.89 3.56 -0.07
C GLY A 168 0.09 3.34 -1.24
N TRP A 169 0.93 2.30 -1.18
CA TRP A 169 1.95 2.00 -2.18
C TRP A 169 1.72 0.61 -2.77
N PHE A 170 1.68 0.52 -4.10
CA PHE A 170 1.59 -0.75 -4.81
C PHE A 170 2.91 -1.53 -4.65
N ASP A 171 2.86 -2.65 -3.93
CA ASP A 171 4.03 -3.46 -3.63
C ASP A 171 4.38 -4.39 -4.79
N VAL A 172 5.37 -3.99 -5.59
CA VAL A 172 5.88 -4.76 -6.75
C VAL A 172 6.61 -6.04 -6.35
N LYS A 173 7.14 -6.12 -5.11
CA LYS A 173 7.99 -7.23 -4.63
C LYS A 173 7.17 -8.44 -4.16
N GLN A 174 5.84 -8.30 -4.05
CA GLN A 174 4.96 -9.40 -3.61
C GLN A 174 3.92 -9.83 -4.66
N PRO A 175 4.35 -10.27 -5.86
CA PRO A 175 3.43 -10.67 -6.91
C PRO A 175 2.56 -11.85 -6.47
N LYS A 176 1.29 -11.79 -6.84
CA LYS A 176 0.32 -12.88 -6.62
C LYS A 176 0.03 -13.58 -7.94
N ASP A 177 0.15 -14.90 -7.95
CA ASP A 177 0.11 -15.72 -9.18
C ASP A 177 -1.27 -15.78 -9.86
N PHE A 178 -2.32 -15.30 -9.20
CA PHE A 178 -3.70 -15.39 -9.71
C PHE A 178 -3.85 -14.82 -11.13
N LEU A 179 -3.34 -13.62 -11.38
CA LEU A 179 -3.43 -12.98 -12.68
C LEU A 179 -2.57 -13.68 -13.73
N GLY A 180 -1.39 -14.16 -13.34
CA GLY A 180 -0.54 -14.97 -14.21
C GLY A 180 -1.20 -16.29 -14.62
N ARG A 181 -1.88 -16.96 -13.67
CA ARG A 181 -2.68 -18.16 -13.96
C ARG A 181 -3.83 -17.86 -14.93
N LEU A 182 -4.52 -16.73 -14.79
CA LEU A 182 -5.57 -16.34 -15.75
C LEU A 182 -5.01 -16.12 -17.16
N ALA A 183 -3.90 -15.39 -17.28
CA ALA A 183 -3.25 -15.12 -18.56
C ALA A 183 -2.77 -16.41 -19.25
N LEU A 184 -2.19 -17.36 -18.50
CA LEU A 184 -1.80 -18.67 -19.04
C LEU A 184 -3.02 -19.50 -19.49
N ARG A 185 -4.13 -19.45 -18.74
CA ARG A 185 -5.34 -20.21 -19.08
C ARG A 185 -6.10 -19.64 -20.27
N VAL A 186 -5.94 -18.34 -20.55
CA VAL A 186 -6.54 -17.69 -21.70
C VAL A 186 -5.46 -16.93 -22.48
N PRO A 187 -4.63 -17.62 -23.29
CA PRO A 187 -3.46 -17.01 -23.95
C PRO A 187 -3.78 -15.87 -24.93
N ARG A 188 -5.04 -15.72 -25.35
CA ARG A 188 -5.50 -14.60 -26.19
C ARG A 188 -5.78 -13.33 -25.38
N ALA A 189 -5.77 -13.41 -24.04
CA ALA A 189 -6.02 -12.28 -23.17
C ALA A 189 -4.79 -11.36 -23.10
N LYS A 190 -5.02 -10.07 -23.32
CA LYS A 190 -4.07 -9.03 -22.96
C LYS A 190 -4.44 -8.46 -21.60
N VAL A 191 -3.47 -7.85 -20.91
CA VAL A 191 -3.67 -7.24 -19.60
C VAL A 191 -3.67 -5.72 -19.77
N LEU A 192 -4.77 -5.06 -19.39
CA LEU A 192 -4.79 -3.61 -19.26
C LEU A 192 -4.34 -3.26 -17.83
N CYS A 193 -3.07 -2.91 -17.69
CA CYS A 193 -2.48 -2.41 -16.45
C CYS A 193 -2.93 -0.96 -16.24
N LEU A 194 -3.36 -0.64 -15.02
CA LEU A 194 -3.95 0.64 -14.65
C LEU A 194 -3.37 1.11 -13.32
N TYR A 195 -3.15 2.41 -13.21
CA TYR A 195 -2.92 3.07 -11.94
C TYR A 195 -3.90 4.22 -11.78
N LEU A 196 -4.55 4.29 -10.61
CA LEU A 196 -5.53 5.29 -10.22
C LEU A 196 -5.22 5.77 -8.81
N ARG A 197 -5.11 7.09 -8.64
CA ARG A 197 -4.96 7.69 -7.31
C ARG A 197 -5.43 9.14 -7.29
N GLY A 198 -6.07 9.53 -6.18
CA GLY A 198 -6.43 10.93 -5.91
C GLY A 198 -5.21 11.78 -5.56
N GLU A 199 -5.19 13.05 -5.97
CA GLU A 199 -4.07 13.96 -5.70
C GLU A 199 -3.92 14.28 -4.21
N GLY A 200 -5.00 14.33 -3.44
CA GLY A 200 -4.97 14.45 -1.99
C GLY A 200 -4.82 13.10 -1.26
N GLN A 201 -4.81 11.99 -1.99
CA GLN A 201 -4.91 10.66 -1.38
C GLN A 201 -3.55 10.17 -0.89
N VAL A 202 -3.34 10.23 0.43
CA VAL A 202 -2.10 9.74 1.07
C VAL A 202 -2.06 8.21 1.18
N GLY A 203 -3.22 7.57 1.37
CA GLY A 203 -3.31 6.16 1.72
C GLY A 203 -4.62 5.49 1.32
N THR A 204 -4.83 4.30 1.87
CA THR A 204 -6.10 3.60 1.71
C THR A 204 -7.21 4.29 2.48
N THR A 205 -8.40 4.38 1.89
CA THR A 205 -9.60 4.88 2.56
C THR A 205 -10.79 3.97 2.24
N ALA A 206 -11.92 4.19 2.92
CA ALA A 206 -13.18 3.59 2.47
C ALA A 206 -13.70 4.30 1.22
N TYR A 207 -13.70 5.63 1.27
CA TYR A 207 -14.15 6.54 0.23
C TYR A 207 -13.06 7.60 -0.04
N PRO A 208 -12.91 8.07 -1.28
CA PRO A 208 -12.09 9.25 -1.54
C PRO A 208 -12.60 10.48 -0.79
N ALA A 209 -11.72 11.47 -0.59
CA ALA A 209 -12.11 12.75 -0.01
C ALA A 209 -13.09 13.48 -0.94
N ARG A 210 -14.04 14.24 -0.39
CA ARG A 210 -14.96 15.04 -1.21
C ARG A 210 -14.17 16.08 -2.00
N GLY A 211 -14.49 16.25 -3.29
CA GLY A 211 -13.79 17.17 -4.19
C GLY A 211 -12.49 16.61 -4.79
N GLU A 212 -12.15 15.36 -4.48
CA GLU A 212 -10.90 14.74 -4.90
C GLU A 212 -10.73 14.78 -6.42
N THR A 213 -9.50 15.04 -6.85
CA THR A 213 -9.12 15.03 -8.25
C THR A 213 -8.20 13.84 -8.49
N PHE A 214 -8.56 12.98 -9.43
CA PHE A 214 -7.84 11.76 -9.74
C PHE A 214 -6.93 11.95 -10.94
N ARG A 215 -5.78 11.28 -10.90
CA ARG A 215 -4.93 11.05 -12.06
C ARG A 215 -4.85 9.55 -12.33
N MET A 216 -4.77 9.21 -13.61
CA MET A 216 -4.70 7.83 -14.06
C MET A 216 -3.64 7.66 -15.14
N ASP A 217 -3.06 6.47 -15.21
CA ASP A 217 -2.33 6.01 -16.38
C ASP A 217 -2.70 4.54 -16.67
N ALA A 218 -2.54 4.15 -17.93
CA ALA A 218 -2.91 2.84 -18.43
C ALA A 218 -1.91 2.35 -19.48
N GLU A 219 -1.71 1.04 -19.54
CA GLU A 219 -0.94 0.38 -20.58
C GLU A 219 -1.55 -0.98 -20.89
N LEU A 220 -1.79 -1.27 -22.18
CA LEU A 220 -2.20 -2.60 -22.63
C LEU A 220 -0.95 -3.44 -22.89
N TRP A 221 -0.78 -4.49 -22.10
CA TRP A 221 0.36 -5.39 -22.13
C TRP A 221 -0.04 -6.75 -22.69
N ASP A 222 0.82 -7.32 -23.55
CA ASP A 222 0.70 -8.70 -24.03
C ASP A 222 1.67 -9.58 -23.23
N PRO A 223 1.18 -10.48 -22.35
CA PRO A 223 2.05 -11.35 -21.57
C PRO A 223 2.95 -12.21 -22.46
N PRO A 224 4.23 -12.44 -22.05
CA PRO A 224 5.12 -13.33 -22.78
C PRO A 224 4.50 -14.73 -22.89
N ARG A 225 4.89 -15.46 -23.94
CA ARG A 225 4.42 -16.81 -24.21
C ARG A 225 5.59 -17.69 -24.59
N GLY A 226 5.61 -18.90 -24.05
CA GLY A 226 6.66 -19.87 -24.31
C GLY A 226 6.61 -21.03 -23.33
N PRO A 227 7.36 -22.10 -23.59
CA PRO A 227 7.42 -23.27 -22.71
C PRO A 227 7.94 -22.94 -21.30
N GLU A 228 8.75 -21.90 -21.16
CA GLU A 228 9.32 -21.44 -19.88
C GLU A 228 8.44 -20.42 -19.16
N THR A 229 7.35 -19.95 -19.78
CA THR A 229 6.48 -18.93 -19.16
C THR A 229 5.67 -19.54 -18.01
N THR A 230 5.94 -19.06 -16.80
CA THR A 230 5.21 -19.47 -15.59
C THR A 230 4.20 -18.40 -15.15
N ALA A 231 3.22 -18.78 -14.34
CA ALA A 231 2.27 -17.82 -13.76
C ALA A 231 2.98 -16.74 -12.93
N ARG A 232 4.04 -17.13 -12.21
CA ARG A 232 4.89 -16.23 -11.42
C ARG A 232 5.54 -15.16 -12.31
N SER A 233 6.20 -15.57 -13.39
CA SER A 233 6.87 -14.64 -14.32
C SER A 233 5.90 -13.63 -14.96
N ILE A 234 4.68 -14.07 -15.29
CA ILE A 234 3.63 -13.16 -15.79
C ILE A 234 3.18 -12.19 -14.69
N ALA A 235 2.99 -12.69 -13.46
CA ALA A 235 2.59 -11.84 -12.34
C ALA A 235 3.66 -10.79 -12.03
N GLU A 236 4.94 -11.15 -12.04
CA GLU A 236 6.07 -10.22 -11.90
C GLU A 236 6.07 -9.16 -12.99
N GLY A 237 5.93 -9.56 -14.27
CA GLY A 237 5.83 -8.63 -15.38
C GLY A 237 4.65 -7.66 -15.24
N LEU A 238 3.49 -8.14 -14.80
CA LEU A 238 2.31 -7.32 -14.52
C LEU A 238 2.56 -6.32 -13.39
N PHE A 239 3.08 -6.79 -12.25
CA PHE A 239 3.34 -5.97 -11.09
C PHE A 239 4.38 -4.88 -11.42
N SER A 240 5.43 -5.23 -12.15
CA SER A 240 6.43 -4.29 -12.65
C SER A 240 5.80 -3.18 -13.53
N ARG A 241 4.86 -3.54 -14.42
CA ARG A 241 4.15 -2.56 -15.24
C ARG A 241 3.28 -1.62 -14.40
N VAL A 242 2.50 -2.14 -13.46
CA VAL A 242 1.71 -1.29 -12.54
C VAL A 242 2.62 -0.41 -11.69
N GLY A 243 3.77 -0.92 -11.24
CA GLY A 243 4.81 -0.16 -10.55
C GLY A 243 5.35 0.99 -11.39
N THR A 244 5.63 0.75 -12.68
CA THR A 244 6.05 1.82 -13.61
C THR A 244 4.98 2.91 -13.74
N LEU A 245 3.70 2.54 -13.79
CA LEU A 245 2.59 3.51 -13.83
C LEU A 245 2.49 4.30 -12.50
N GLN A 246 2.76 3.65 -11.37
CA GLN A 246 2.87 4.31 -10.07
C GLN A 246 4.01 5.32 -10.04
N ASP A 247 5.20 4.95 -10.51
CA ASP A 247 6.36 5.85 -10.54
C ASP A 247 6.09 7.10 -11.38
N ARG A 248 5.46 6.94 -12.55
CA ARG A 248 5.01 8.09 -13.38
C ARG A 248 4.03 8.98 -12.63
N TRP A 249 3.11 8.39 -11.85
CA TRP A 249 2.16 9.16 -11.06
C TRP A 249 2.88 10.00 -10.01
N PHE A 250 3.82 9.41 -9.27
CA PHE A 250 4.58 10.08 -8.22
C PHE A 250 5.50 11.17 -8.77
N ALA A 251 6.20 10.91 -9.87
CA ALA A 251 7.06 11.88 -10.55
C ALA A 251 6.30 13.14 -10.99
N ALA A 252 5.00 13.03 -11.28
CA ALA A 252 4.14 14.15 -11.63
C ALA A 252 3.33 14.72 -10.44
N SER A 253 3.54 14.21 -9.22
CA SER A 253 2.79 14.58 -8.02
C SER A 253 3.64 15.44 -7.07
N SER A 254 2.99 16.05 -6.09
CA SER A 254 3.67 16.69 -4.94
C SER A 254 3.93 15.73 -3.78
N HIS A 255 3.54 14.46 -3.91
CA HIS A 255 3.79 13.47 -2.87
C HIS A 255 5.22 12.98 -2.95
N LEU A 256 5.86 12.83 -1.80
CA LEU A 256 7.12 12.10 -1.72
C LEU A 256 6.88 10.63 -2.04
N LYS A 257 7.69 10.08 -2.95
CA LYS A 257 7.70 8.65 -3.26
C LYS A 257 8.21 7.87 -2.06
N ASN A 258 9.32 8.34 -1.48
CA ASN A 258 10.06 7.65 -0.45
C ASN A 258 9.69 8.23 0.92
N CYS A 259 9.12 7.40 1.78
CA CYS A 259 8.72 7.80 3.13
C CYS A 259 9.32 6.82 4.15
N SER A 260 10.41 7.23 4.77
CA SER A 260 11.12 6.46 5.78
C SER A 260 11.18 7.21 7.11
N GLY A 261 11.53 6.50 8.17
CA GLY A 261 11.77 7.08 9.48
C GLY A 261 12.81 6.26 10.22
N ASN A 262 13.43 6.83 11.24
CA ASN A 262 14.14 6.05 12.22
C ASN A 262 13.96 6.62 13.62
N ASP A 263 14.36 5.85 14.62
CA ASP A 263 14.53 6.33 15.98
C ASP A 263 15.66 5.58 16.66
N VAL A 264 16.37 6.24 17.57
CA VAL A 264 17.41 5.64 18.39
C VAL A 264 17.19 6.00 19.85
N VAL A 265 17.31 5.01 20.75
CA VAL A 265 17.11 5.18 22.19
C VAL A 265 18.35 4.68 22.93
N ASP A 266 19.00 5.57 23.69
CA ASP A 266 20.11 5.22 24.60
C ASP A 266 19.55 4.63 25.90
N LEU A 267 19.57 3.31 26.04
CA LEU A 267 19.00 2.62 27.20
C LEU A 267 19.71 2.94 28.52
N SER A 268 20.89 3.55 28.46
CA SER A 268 21.63 3.99 29.66
C SER A 268 21.21 5.36 30.16
N LEU A 269 20.43 6.12 29.38
CA LEU A 269 20.12 7.50 29.68
C LEU A 269 19.23 7.59 30.95
N PRO A 270 19.67 8.31 32.01
CA PRO A 270 18.95 8.35 33.28
C PRO A 270 17.49 8.77 33.14
N LEU A 271 17.20 9.76 32.29
CA LEU A 271 15.86 10.30 32.03
C LEU A 271 14.84 9.22 31.59
N LEU A 272 15.30 8.13 30.95
CA LEU A 272 14.41 7.05 30.54
C LEU A 272 13.90 6.20 31.71
N ARG A 273 14.54 6.31 32.88
CA ARG A 273 14.21 5.57 34.10
C ARG A 273 13.25 6.33 35.01
N ASP A 274 13.06 7.64 34.80
CA ASP A 274 12.25 8.50 35.66
C ASP A 274 10.77 8.05 35.76
N ASN A 275 10.27 7.36 34.73
CA ASN A 275 8.91 6.81 34.69
C ASN A 275 8.86 5.30 34.93
N PHE A 276 9.89 4.75 35.55
CA PHE A 276 9.96 3.34 35.95
C PHE A 276 10.23 3.21 37.44
N SER A 277 9.86 2.07 38.01
CA SER A 277 10.31 1.65 39.33
C SER A 277 11.84 1.55 39.39
N GLU A 278 12.43 1.57 40.59
CA GLU A 278 13.89 1.49 40.76
C GLU A 278 14.51 0.24 40.13
N ASP A 279 13.77 -0.87 40.14
CA ASP A 279 14.17 -2.16 39.53
C ASP A 279 13.78 -2.27 38.05
N LEU A 280 13.20 -1.22 37.47
CA LEU A 280 12.75 -1.12 36.07
C LEU A 280 11.67 -2.14 35.66
N SER A 281 11.01 -2.77 36.62
CA SER A 281 10.00 -3.81 36.37
C SER A 281 8.58 -3.26 36.14
N GLU A 282 8.33 -2.03 36.59
CA GLU A 282 7.04 -1.36 36.48
C GLU A 282 7.21 0.01 35.84
N VAL A 283 6.35 0.33 34.88
CA VAL A 283 6.27 1.64 34.24
C VAL A 283 5.12 2.42 34.87
N ASP A 284 5.29 3.74 35.02
CA ASP A 284 4.22 4.63 35.45
C ASP A 284 2.96 4.41 34.58
N PRO A 285 1.80 4.05 35.17
CA PRO A 285 0.61 3.70 34.39
C PRO A 285 0.10 4.83 33.51
N GLU A 286 0.09 6.07 34.01
CA GLU A 286 -0.41 7.23 33.25
C GLU A 286 0.47 7.46 32.02
N TRP A 287 1.78 7.37 32.19
CA TRP A 287 2.73 7.51 31.10
C TRP A 287 2.62 6.36 30.09
N ALA A 288 2.45 5.11 30.57
CA ALA A 288 2.29 3.95 29.70
C ALA A 288 1.01 4.03 28.87
N GLU A 289 -0.12 4.46 29.44
CA GLU A 289 -1.40 4.63 28.72
C GLU A 289 -1.35 5.73 27.66
N ARG A 290 -0.48 6.73 27.82
CA ARG A 290 -0.26 7.77 26.79
C ARG A 290 0.47 7.23 25.56
N LEU A 291 1.39 6.29 25.76
CA LEU A 291 2.29 5.81 24.70
C LEU A 291 1.87 4.47 24.10
N LEU A 292 1.17 3.63 24.86
CA LEU A 292 0.81 2.28 24.48
C LEU A 292 -0.70 2.11 24.31
N THR A 293 -1.10 1.25 23.38
CA THR A 293 -2.49 0.80 23.24
C THR A 293 -2.79 -0.29 24.27
N GLY A 294 -4.08 -0.56 24.52
CA GLY A 294 -4.49 -1.64 25.43
C GLY A 294 -3.92 -3.03 25.07
N LYS A 295 -3.75 -3.31 23.77
CA LYS A 295 -3.11 -4.54 23.28
C LYS A 295 -1.63 -4.60 23.65
N GLU A 296 -0.92 -3.48 23.50
CA GLU A 296 0.52 -3.39 23.81
C GLU A 296 0.79 -3.40 25.31
N LEU A 297 -0.07 -2.74 26.12
CA LEU A 297 -0.03 -2.83 27.58
C LEU A 297 -0.22 -4.27 28.05
N SER A 298 -1.18 -5.00 27.46
CA SER A 298 -1.39 -6.42 27.76
C SER A 298 -0.17 -7.26 27.38
N TYR A 299 0.45 -6.98 26.23
CA TYR A 299 1.69 -7.66 25.82
C TYR A 299 2.84 -7.35 26.77
N LEU A 300 3.05 -6.08 27.13
CA LEU A 300 4.09 -5.64 28.06
C LEU A 300 3.93 -6.31 29.43
N ALA A 301 2.71 -6.35 29.97
CA ALA A 301 2.42 -7.01 31.25
C ALA A 301 2.74 -8.52 31.23
N SER A 302 2.57 -9.18 30.07
CA SER A 302 2.90 -10.60 29.87
C SER A 302 4.41 -10.88 29.77
N ARG A 303 5.25 -9.85 29.62
CA ARG A 303 6.70 -10.02 29.59
C ARG A 303 7.28 -10.20 31.00
N PRO A 304 8.38 -10.97 31.13
CA PRO A 304 9.14 -11.03 32.37
C PRO A 304 9.55 -9.62 32.84
N PRO A 305 9.54 -9.35 34.16
CA PRO A 305 9.91 -8.05 34.75
C PRO A 305 11.16 -7.42 34.14
N GLU A 306 12.23 -8.19 34.02
CA GLU A 306 13.54 -7.76 33.51
C GLU A 306 13.53 -7.37 32.02
N ALA A 307 12.52 -7.80 31.26
CA ALA A 307 12.38 -7.48 29.84
C ALA A 307 11.46 -6.28 29.58
N ARG A 308 10.70 -5.80 30.58
CA ARG A 308 9.66 -4.77 30.39
C ARG A 308 10.25 -3.44 29.96
N PHE A 309 11.33 -2.99 30.60
CA PHE A 309 12.00 -1.73 30.25
C PHE A 309 12.40 -1.69 28.77
N ALA A 310 13.15 -2.68 28.30
CA ALA A 310 13.57 -2.76 26.90
C ALA A 310 12.37 -2.92 25.95
N THR A 311 11.36 -3.72 26.32
CA THR A 311 10.16 -3.92 25.50
C THR A 311 9.36 -2.63 25.33
N PHE A 312 9.21 -1.85 26.40
CA PHE A 312 8.54 -0.56 26.37
C PHE A 312 9.25 0.39 25.38
N TRP A 313 10.57 0.52 25.49
CA TRP A 313 11.33 1.39 24.61
C TRP A 313 11.39 0.89 23.16
N ARG A 314 11.24 -0.42 22.91
CA ARG A 314 11.00 -0.94 21.55
C ARG A 314 9.65 -0.46 21.00
N PHE A 315 8.57 -0.48 21.77
CA PHE A 315 7.31 0.11 21.30
C PHE A 315 7.46 1.60 21.00
N HIS A 316 8.10 2.36 21.89
CA HIS A 316 8.37 3.78 21.68
C HIS A 316 9.15 4.04 20.38
N ALA A 317 10.32 3.41 20.23
CA ALA A 317 11.18 3.61 19.07
C ALA A 317 10.49 3.23 17.75
N ALA A 318 9.72 2.13 17.74
CA ALA A 318 8.95 1.73 16.56
C ALA A 318 7.89 2.77 16.18
N LYS A 319 7.16 3.31 17.17
CA LYS A 319 6.13 4.33 16.92
C LYS A 319 6.72 5.67 16.51
N GLU A 320 7.83 6.09 17.11
CA GLU A 320 8.51 7.32 16.74
C GLU A 320 9.11 7.24 15.33
N ALA A 321 9.77 6.13 14.99
CA ALA A 321 10.25 5.89 13.63
C ALA A 321 9.08 5.91 12.63
N ALA A 322 7.98 5.23 12.92
CA ALA A 322 6.79 5.24 12.06
C ALA A 322 6.12 6.63 11.98
N SER A 323 6.12 7.41 13.06
CA SER A 323 5.61 8.78 13.09
C SER A 323 6.37 9.68 12.12
N LYS A 324 7.70 9.59 12.10
CA LYS A 324 8.56 10.30 11.13
C LYS A 324 8.28 9.87 9.68
N ALA A 325 8.09 8.58 9.43
CA ALA A 325 7.72 8.08 8.11
C ALA A 325 6.32 8.56 7.66
N LEU A 326 5.36 8.65 8.58
CA LEU A 326 4.02 9.18 8.33
C LEU A 326 4.05 10.70 8.06
N ALA A 327 4.87 11.45 8.79
CA ALA A 327 5.03 12.88 8.59
C ALA A 327 5.53 13.22 7.18
N GLN A 328 6.44 12.40 6.63
CA GLN A 328 6.88 12.48 5.22
C GLN A 328 5.75 12.34 4.21
N ALA A 329 4.70 11.60 4.55
CA ALA A 329 3.51 11.47 3.72
C ALA A 329 2.41 12.52 4.03
N GLY A 330 2.72 13.51 4.88
CA GLY A 330 1.79 14.56 5.29
C GLY A 330 0.85 14.16 6.43
N VAL A 331 1.10 13.03 7.11
CA VAL A 331 0.30 12.55 8.24
C VAL A 331 1.02 12.88 9.54
N ARG A 332 0.56 13.92 10.23
CA ARG A 332 1.13 14.33 11.51
C ARG A 332 0.54 13.51 12.65
N VAL A 333 1.40 12.89 13.44
CA VAL A 333 1.06 12.31 14.75
C VAL A 333 1.40 13.36 15.79
N LEU A 334 0.42 13.74 16.62
CA LEU A 334 0.65 14.77 17.64
C LEU A 334 1.63 14.25 18.72
N PRO A 335 2.47 15.12 19.32
CA PRO A 335 3.29 14.76 20.46
C PRO A 335 2.47 14.11 21.56
N GLY A 336 2.91 12.95 22.06
CA GLY A 336 2.17 12.15 23.05
C GLY A 336 0.93 11.43 22.48
N GLY A 337 0.71 11.45 21.17
CA GLY A 337 -0.42 10.80 20.49
C GLY A 337 -0.15 9.36 20.04
N PHE A 338 0.84 8.68 20.61
CA PHE A 338 1.24 7.32 20.22
C PHE A 338 0.18 6.25 20.53
N SER A 339 -0.77 6.53 21.40
CA SER A 339 -1.97 5.70 21.57
C SER A 339 -2.84 5.62 20.31
N THR A 340 -2.67 6.54 19.35
CA THR A 340 -3.31 6.47 18.02
C THR A 340 -2.57 5.56 17.04
N MET A 341 -1.44 4.97 17.45
CA MET A 341 -0.64 4.04 16.68
C MET A 341 -0.60 2.69 17.39
N GLU A 342 -0.79 1.60 16.65
CA GLU A 342 -0.68 0.24 17.15
C GLU A 342 0.55 -0.43 16.50
N ALA A 343 1.49 -0.84 17.31
CA ALA A 343 2.71 -1.55 16.95
C ALA A 343 2.54 -3.06 17.19
N ASP A 344 2.85 -3.83 16.16
CA ASP A 344 3.02 -5.27 16.22
C ASP A 344 4.50 -5.59 16.00
N LEU A 345 5.24 -5.65 17.11
CA LEU A 345 6.70 -5.88 17.09
C LEU A 345 7.06 -7.26 16.51
N PHE A 346 6.16 -8.23 16.59
CA PHE A 346 6.39 -9.57 16.03
C PHE A 346 6.27 -9.56 14.51
N GLN A 347 5.28 -8.86 13.97
CA GLN A 347 5.10 -8.72 12.52
C GLN A 347 5.96 -7.61 11.90
N GLY A 348 6.70 -6.84 12.71
CA GLY A 348 7.49 -5.70 12.25
C GLY A 348 6.62 -4.62 11.62
N ARG A 349 5.51 -4.25 12.26
CA ARG A 349 4.52 -3.30 11.70
C ARG A 349 4.07 -2.27 12.72
N VAL A 350 3.79 -1.07 12.24
CA VAL A 350 3.11 -0.03 13.02
C VAL A 350 1.98 0.57 12.20
N ARG A 351 0.77 0.54 12.73
CA ARG A 351 -0.45 1.04 12.09
C ARG A 351 -0.93 2.32 12.75
N HIS A 352 -1.13 3.37 11.96
CA HIS A 352 -1.79 4.59 12.41
C HIS A 352 -3.32 4.42 12.33
N LEU A 353 -3.97 4.27 13.48
CA LEU A 353 -5.37 3.86 13.59
C LEU A 353 -6.36 4.80 12.86
N PRO A 354 -6.23 6.14 12.91
CA PRO A 354 -7.15 7.05 12.21
C PRO A 354 -7.14 6.88 10.69
N THR A 355 -5.96 6.67 10.11
CA THR A 355 -5.77 6.59 8.64
C THR A 355 -5.70 5.15 8.11
N LEU A 356 -5.50 4.18 8.99
CA LEU A 356 -5.19 2.78 8.69
C LEU A 356 -3.93 2.58 7.85
N LEU A 357 -3.07 3.60 7.75
CA LEU A 357 -1.74 3.48 7.15
C LEU A 357 -0.87 2.56 7.99
N GLU A 358 -0.08 1.73 7.33
CA GLU A 358 0.81 0.75 7.97
C GLU A 358 2.25 0.97 7.49
N CYS A 359 3.15 1.22 8.44
CA CYS A 359 4.59 1.22 8.22
C CYS A 359 5.15 -0.17 8.52
N ARG A 360 6.10 -0.63 7.71
CA ARG A 360 7.02 -1.71 8.11
C ARG A 360 8.07 -1.12 9.04
N VAL A 361 8.44 -1.84 10.09
CA VAL A 361 9.50 -1.43 11.01
C VAL A 361 10.46 -2.59 11.27
N ARG A 362 11.73 -2.27 11.51
CA ARG A 362 12.76 -3.25 11.83
C ARG A 362 13.71 -2.66 12.87
N PHE A 363 14.08 -3.49 13.84
CA PHE A 363 15.18 -3.19 14.76
C PHE A 363 16.47 -3.70 14.14
N THR A 364 17.52 -2.89 14.21
CA THR A 364 18.81 -3.24 13.62
C THR A 364 19.70 -3.99 14.62
N ASP A 365 19.37 -3.91 15.91
CA ASP A 365 19.97 -4.65 17.04
C ASP A 365 21.53 -4.65 17.03
N GLU A 366 22.15 -3.56 16.56
CA GLU A 366 23.59 -3.44 16.35
C GLU A 366 24.40 -3.15 17.64
N ASP A 367 23.78 -2.53 18.65
CA ASP A 367 24.44 -2.14 19.91
C ASP A 367 23.55 -2.49 21.11
N PRO A 368 24.05 -3.25 22.11
CA PRO A 368 23.26 -3.61 23.29
C PRO A 368 22.85 -2.41 24.17
N GLU A 369 23.54 -1.27 24.06
CA GLU A 369 23.22 -0.04 24.78
C GLU A 369 22.25 0.87 24.01
N ALA A 370 21.96 0.58 22.73
CA ALA A 370 21.11 1.41 21.89
C ALA A 370 20.02 0.60 21.18
N LEU A 371 18.77 1.01 21.32
CA LEU A 371 17.70 0.50 20.48
C LEU A 371 17.55 1.40 19.26
N HIS A 372 17.87 0.89 18.07
CA HIS A 372 17.63 1.59 16.81
C HIS A 372 16.54 0.88 16.00
N CYS A 373 15.54 1.65 15.59
CA CYS A 373 14.42 1.20 14.78
C CYS A 373 14.36 2.01 13.50
N VAL A 374 14.17 1.34 12.36
CA VAL A 374 13.91 1.95 11.06
C VAL A 374 12.49 1.64 10.64
N ALA A 375 11.81 2.60 10.03
CA ALA A 375 10.45 2.48 9.52
C ALA A 375 10.38 2.86 8.04
N VAL A 376 9.53 2.17 7.29
CA VAL A 376 9.18 2.51 5.91
C VAL A 376 7.67 2.47 5.74
N LEU A 377 7.12 3.59 5.28
CA LEU A 377 5.74 3.65 4.84
C LEU A 377 5.62 3.22 3.38
N ARG A 378 6.44 3.77 2.47
CA ARG A 378 6.37 3.51 1.03
C ARG A 378 7.66 3.88 0.30
N GLY A 379 7.82 3.36 -0.91
CA GLY A 379 8.93 3.66 -1.82
C GLY A 379 10.01 2.57 -1.88
N GLY A 380 10.07 1.70 -0.87
CA GLY A 380 11.02 0.59 -0.82
C GLY A 380 10.77 -0.36 0.34
N ASP A 381 11.79 -1.15 0.67
CA ASP A 381 11.78 -2.19 1.69
C ASP A 381 13.01 -2.08 2.60
N ILE A 382 12.87 -2.45 3.87
CA ILE A 382 13.99 -2.40 4.83
C ILE A 382 14.96 -3.57 4.59
N GLY A 383 14.51 -4.64 3.94
CA GLY A 383 15.29 -5.86 3.73
C GLY A 383 15.44 -6.72 4.98
N HIS A 384 16.11 -7.85 4.79
CA HIS A 384 16.46 -8.85 5.80
C HIS A 384 17.98 -9.08 5.81
N ASP A 385 18.49 -9.86 6.77
CA ASP A 385 19.94 -10.12 6.87
C ASP A 385 20.51 -10.78 5.61
N ASP A 386 19.70 -11.59 4.93
CA ASP A 386 20.09 -12.31 3.71
C ASP A 386 19.78 -11.55 2.40
N GLU A 387 18.95 -10.51 2.47
CA GLU A 387 18.50 -9.75 1.30
C GLU A 387 18.47 -8.25 1.64
N PRO A 388 19.49 -7.47 1.23
CA PRO A 388 19.56 -6.06 1.57
C PRO A 388 18.36 -5.31 1.01
N GLY A 389 17.83 -4.39 1.81
CA GLY A 389 16.71 -3.55 1.44
C GLY A 389 17.12 -2.34 0.59
N ASP A 390 16.12 -1.51 0.29
CA ASP A 390 16.31 -0.22 -0.38
C ASP A 390 16.67 0.90 0.63
N VAL A 391 16.50 0.63 1.92
CA VAL A 391 16.82 1.57 3.01
C VAL A 391 18.21 1.30 3.54
N LEU A 392 19.03 2.35 3.59
CA LEU A 392 20.32 2.35 4.27
C LEU A 392 20.20 3.10 5.60
N TRP A 393 20.92 2.65 6.61
CA TRP A 393 20.95 3.32 7.90
C TRP A 393 22.34 3.23 8.55
N ARG A 394 22.55 4.06 9.56
CA ARG A 394 23.75 4.05 10.39
C ARG A 394 23.44 4.59 11.78
N VAL A 395 24.00 3.93 12.79
CA VAL A 395 24.03 4.41 14.18
C VAL A 395 25.47 4.73 14.54
N GLY A 396 25.69 5.80 15.30
CA GLY A 396 27.00 6.18 15.80
C GLY A 396 26.92 6.91 17.12
N ARG A 397 28.04 6.97 17.85
CA ARG A 397 28.14 7.76 19.08
C ARG A 397 28.28 9.24 18.75
N VAL A 398 27.63 10.10 19.55
CA VAL A 398 27.75 11.55 19.45
C VAL A 398 29.16 11.96 19.90
N PRO A 399 29.97 12.63 19.05
CA PRO A 399 31.30 13.09 19.43
C PRO A 399 31.25 14.09 20.58
N ALA A 400 32.30 14.12 21.41
CA ALA A 400 32.41 15.07 22.50
C ALA A 400 32.38 16.52 21.95
N GLY A 401 31.48 17.34 22.48
CA GLY A 401 31.32 18.75 22.07
C GLY A 401 30.40 18.97 20.86
N SER A 402 29.92 17.91 20.20
CA SER A 402 28.92 18.01 19.12
C SER A 402 27.49 17.87 19.64
N SER A 403 26.54 18.48 18.95
CA SER A 403 25.12 18.19 19.21
C SER A 403 24.71 16.86 18.58
N GLY A 404 23.72 16.16 19.15
CA GLY A 404 23.19 14.92 18.56
C GLY A 404 22.63 15.13 17.14
N SER A 405 22.02 16.29 16.88
CA SER A 405 21.51 16.67 15.56
C SER A 405 22.63 16.87 14.53
N GLU A 406 23.74 17.50 14.91
CA GLU A 406 24.92 17.64 14.05
C GLU A 406 25.55 16.29 13.75
N ALA A 407 25.74 15.45 14.77
CA ALA A 407 26.26 14.10 14.62
C ALA A 407 25.40 13.25 13.68
N ALA A 408 24.07 13.32 13.78
CA ALA A 408 23.16 12.61 12.87
C ALA A 408 23.32 13.07 11.40
N ARG A 409 23.50 14.38 11.17
CA ARG A 409 23.74 14.93 9.82
C ARG A 409 25.10 14.50 9.27
N ASP A 410 26.13 14.45 10.10
CA ASP A 410 27.45 13.95 9.71
C ASP A 410 27.43 12.47 9.35
N LEU A 411 26.76 11.64 10.15
CA LEU A 411 26.52 10.23 9.84
C LEU A 411 25.81 10.08 8.50
N GLY A 412 24.81 10.92 8.23
CA GLY A 412 24.08 10.89 6.97
C GLY A 412 24.93 11.29 5.76
N ARG A 413 25.76 12.34 5.87
CA ARG A 413 26.70 12.72 4.80
C ARG A 413 27.66 11.58 4.47
N ALA A 414 28.25 10.97 5.49
CA ALA A 414 29.19 9.86 5.34
C ALA A 414 28.50 8.66 4.69
N LEU A 415 27.36 8.22 5.24
CA LEU A 415 26.64 7.05 4.75
C LEU A 415 26.22 7.21 3.27
N ILE A 416 25.68 8.37 2.89
CA ILE A 416 25.27 8.63 1.50
C ILE A 416 26.50 8.60 0.57
N ALA A 417 27.59 9.28 0.95
CA ALA A 417 28.80 9.33 0.12
C ALA A 417 29.43 7.94 -0.05
N GLU A 418 29.37 7.08 0.97
CA GLU A 418 29.86 5.70 0.89
C GLU A 418 28.96 4.80 0.04
N SER A 419 27.67 5.14 -0.09
CA SER A 419 26.73 4.34 -0.89
C SER A 419 26.83 4.59 -2.40
N SER A 420 27.59 5.59 -2.84
CA SER A 420 27.71 5.96 -4.25
C SER A 420 29.04 6.65 -4.56
N ASP A 421 29.78 6.07 -5.52
CA ASP A 421 31.04 6.66 -6.02
C ASP A 421 30.86 8.04 -6.68
N GLU A 422 29.63 8.42 -7.04
CA GLU A 422 29.31 9.68 -7.70
C GLU A 422 29.02 10.84 -6.74
N ILE A 423 28.78 10.53 -5.46
CA ILE A 423 28.33 11.49 -4.46
C ILE A 423 29.44 11.70 -3.43
N SER A 424 29.98 12.92 -3.38
CA SER A 424 30.92 13.30 -2.33
C SER A 424 30.20 13.92 -1.13
N ALA A 425 30.70 13.69 0.08
CA ALA A 425 30.14 14.27 1.30
C ALA A 425 30.08 15.81 1.28
N SER A 426 31.02 16.47 0.59
CA SER A 426 31.05 17.93 0.43
C SER A 426 29.97 18.46 -0.52
N SER A 427 29.39 17.59 -1.36
CA SER A 427 28.28 17.95 -2.26
C SER A 427 26.91 17.80 -1.61
N LEU A 428 26.86 17.32 -0.36
CA LEU A 428 25.64 17.07 0.41
C LEU A 428 25.43 18.14 1.49
N SER A 429 24.19 18.59 1.60
CA SER A 429 23.71 19.32 2.77
C SER A 429 22.33 18.83 3.19
N PHE A 430 21.88 19.26 4.36
CA PHE A 430 20.55 18.97 4.89
C PHE A 430 19.78 20.26 5.06
N THR A 431 18.50 20.24 4.72
CA THR A 431 17.54 21.31 5.03
C THR A 431 16.31 20.68 5.66
N GLU A 432 15.46 21.50 6.26
CA GLU A 432 14.15 21.07 6.76
C GLU A 432 13.07 21.79 5.97
N ILE A 433 12.06 21.04 5.52
CA ILE A 433 10.86 21.57 4.87
C ILE A 433 9.68 21.00 5.65
N ASP A 434 8.88 21.88 6.26
CA ASP A 434 7.75 21.51 7.13
C ASP A 434 8.16 20.60 8.31
N GLU A 435 9.33 20.85 8.92
CA GLU A 435 9.94 20.04 9.99
C GLU A 435 10.42 18.65 9.53
N ILE A 436 10.48 18.41 8.22
CA ILE A 436 10.89 17.14 7.64
C ILE A 436 12.28 17.32 7.03
N PRO A 437 13.28 16.51 7.44
CA PRO A 437 14.61 16.60 6.88
C PRO A 437 14.62 16.22 5.39
N ARG A 438 15.42 16.96 4.63
CA ARG A 438 15.62 16.80 3.19
C ARG A 438 17.11 16.81 2.89
N VAL A 439 17.53 15.85 2.08
CA VAL A 439 18.87 15.85 1.52
C VAL A 439 18.92 16.80 0.34
N VAL A 440 19.96 17.63 0.29
CA VAL A 440 20.23 18.54 -0.81
C VAL A 440 21.54 18.11 -1.44
N LEU A 441 21.48 17.69 -2.70
CA LEU A 441 22.65 17.30 -3.49
C LEU A 441 22.95 18.42 -4.48
N ARG A 442 24.14 19.03 -4.40
CA ARG A 442 24.59 20.11 -5.29
C ARG A 442 23.57 21.27 -5.39
N GLY A 443 22.92 21.60 -4.27
CA GLY A 443 21.93 22.67 -4.17
C GLY A 443 20.50 22.29 -4.56
N ALA A 444 20.25 21.06 -5.02
CA ALA A 444 18.92 20.57 -5.36
C ALA A 444 18.38 19.60 -4.29
N PRO A 445 17.17 19.84 -3.73
CA PRO A 445 16.50 18.88 -2.87
C PRO A 445 16.28 17.54 -3.59
N GLN A 446 16.50 16.44 -2.88
CA GLN A 446 16.29 15.09 -3.37
C GLN A 446 15.01 14.49 -2.77
N ASP A 447 14.29 13.66 -3.53
CA ASP A 447 13.18 12.84 -3.03
C ASP A 447 13.69 11.56 -2.35
N TRP A 448 14.67 11.74 -1.47
CA TRP A 448 15.19 10.67 -0.64
C TRP A 448 14.43 10.71 0.69
N GLY A 449 13.80 9.59 1.05
CA GLY A 449 13.15 9.49 2.35
C GLY A 449 14.22 9.45 3.41
N ALA A 450 14.53 10.58 4.05
CA ALA A 450 15.63 10.74 5.00
C ALA A 450 15.10 10.98 6.41
N SER A 451 15.75 10.40 7.43
CA SER A 451 15.36 10.56 8.83
C SER A 451 16.59 10.71 9.71
N LEU A 452 16.53 11.68 10.63
CA LEU A 452 17.59 11.99 11.59
C LEU A 452 17.04 11.75 12.99
N SER A 453 17.81 11.08 13.84
CA SER A 453 17.44 10.78 15.23
C SER A 453 18.64 10.86 16.14
N HIS A 454 18.43 11.18 17.41
CA HIS A 454 19.46 11.10 18.44
C HIS A 454 18.85 10.89 19.82
N SER A 455 19.58 10.21 20.70
CA SER A 455 19.22 10.01 22.10
C SER A 455 20.49 9.81 22.91
N GLY A 456 20.67 10.64 23.95
CA GLY A 456 21.85 10.59 24.82
C GLY A 456 23.16 10.57 24.04
N ARG A 457 23.88 9.45 24.15
CA ARG A 457 25.20 9.24 23.54
C ARG A 457 25.15 8.82 22.08
N PHE A 458 23.97 8.61 21.49
CA PHE A 458 23.81 8.06 20.14
C PHE A 458 23.10 9.01 19.19
N ALA A 459 23.52 8.96 17.93
CA ALA A 459 22.85 9.55 16.78
C ALA A 459 22.62 8.47 15.72
N ALA A 460 21.55 8.62 14.95
CA ALA A 460 21.21 7.70 13.90
C ALA A 460 20.68 8.43 12.67
N PHE A 461 20.95 7.86 11.51
CA PHE A 461 20.43 8.32 10.23
C PHE A 461 19.90 7.14 9.43
N SER A 462 18.78 7.34 8.75
CA SER A 462 18.31 6.43 7.70
C SER A 462 17.96 7.21 6.44
N PHE A 463 18.19 6.59 5.27
CA PHE A 463 17.69 7.12 4.02
C PHE A 463 17.35 6.04 3.00
N MET A 464 16.56 6.40 2.00
CA MET A 464 16.15 5.53 0.91
C MET A 464 16.23 6.29 -0.41
N VAL A 465 16.87 5.69 -1.40
CA VAL A 465 17.03 6.25 -2.75
C VAL A 465 15.87 5.83 -3.64
N SER A 466 15.54 6.67 -4.63
CA SER A 466 14.44 6.50 -5.59
C SER A 466 14.67 5.46 -6.67
#